data_AF-A0A5C3NH60-F1
#
_entry.id   AF-A0A5C3NH60-F1
#
_cell.length_a   1.000
_cell.length_b   1.000
_cell.length_c   1.000
_cell.angle_alpha   90.00
_cell.angle_beta   90.00
_cell.angle_gamma   90.00
#
_symmetry.space_group_name_H-M   'P 1'
#
loop_
_entity.id
_entity.type
_entity.pdbx_description
1 polymer ?
#
loop_
_entity_poly.entity_id
_entity_poly.type
_entity_poly.pdbx_seq_one_letter_code
_entity_poly.pdbx_strand_id
1 'polypeptide(L)'
;MPLLLPPILANAAKPSPSLLILESSLTATCLPLLRCIVGRKQPEGTILLVCGLYPPSAFVGEVGEGVRVLDRTGRVPGYDEEYRDPREEIVEFVEGAPAGPLEIIIDSVDTLCADLASVSQTYTFLASLLALLKTRPPPSRLTLHLLSPSPSLLPHLTPTRLSPSLTHLTAHPPVLLTHLATAYLTPPPPLSPPAKFFRVFTPLAARHQELERAVLGSEGAGWAEHGEAVVEVLVRGGARRGVERALEGWTPAGPCALREMESLKGVFAGKAVSPQEDTSDPTHGVSFNLGLTPEQHQSRARVPLPYAHEGNPPPLTAPGAIYYDPDSADDIDDDDPDEDLDI
;
A
#
# COMPACT_ATOMS: atom_id res chain seq x y z
N MET A 1 7.45 4.22 -15.34
CA MET A 1 8.27 3.22 -14.63
C MET A 1 7.72 1.85 -14.97
N PRO A 2 8.55 0.79 -15.04
CA PRO A 2 8.03 -0.57 -15.22
C PRO A 2 7.11 -0.94 -14.05
N LEU A 3 6.07 -1.72 -14.33
CA LEU A 3 5.14 -2.23 -13.33
C LEU A 3 5.85 -3.25 -12.41
N LEU A 4 5.66 -3.13 -11.11
CA LEU A 4 6.15 -4.04 -10.07
C LEU A 4 5.25 -5.26 -9.91
N LEU A 5 3.95 -5.14 -10.16
CA LEU A 5 2.99 -6.22 -9.94
C LEU A 5 3.26 -7.47 -10.80
N PRO A 6 3.54 -7.38 -12.12
CA PRO A 6 3.81 -8.56 -12.95
C PRO A 6 4.96 -9.46 -12.44
N PRO A 7 6.17 -8.96 -12.14
CA PRO A 7 7.26 -9.81 -11.64
C PRO A 7 6.99 -10.35 -10.23
N ILE A 8 6.20 -9.65 -9.40
CA ILE A 8 5.75 -10.13 -8.09
C ILE A 8 4.82 -11.33 -8.26
N LEU A 9 3.78 -11.22 -9.08
CA LEU A 9 2.83 -12.31 -9.32
C LEU A 9 3.52 -13.52 -9.96
N ALA A 10 4.45 -13.27 -10.88
CA ALA A 10 5.27 -14.31 -11.49
C ALA A 10 6.31 -14.95 -10.54
N ASN A 11 6.50 -14.45 -9.31
CA ASN A 11 7.57 -14.85 -8.38
C ASN A 11 8.96 -14.86 -9.05
N ALA A 12 9.16 -13.91 -9.97
CA ALA A 12 10.38 -13.76 -10.76
C ALA A 12 11.24 -12.57 -10.30
N ALA A 13 10.76 -11.81 -9.30
CA ALA A 13 11.48 -10.71 -8.70
C ALA A 13 12.83 -11.20 -8.11
N LYS A 14 13.89 -10.40 -8.29
CA LYS A 14 15.22 -10.67 -7.74
C LYS A 14 15.63 -9.52 -6.80
N PRO A 15 15.92 -9.78 -5.51
CA PRO A 15 15.77 -11.06 -4.81
C PRO A 15 14.28 -11.47 -4.66
N SER A 16 14.01 -12.78 -4.65
CA SER A 16 12.64 -13.31 -4.50
C SER A 16 12.14 -13.06 -3.08
N PRO A 17 11.03 -12.32 -2.88
CA PRO A 17 10.49 -12.09 -1.55
C PRO A 17 10.00 -13.42 -0.97
N SER A 18 10.44 -13.73 0.26
CA SER A 18 10.02 -14.96 0.95
C SER A 18 8.61 -14.88 1.51
N LEU A 19 8.07 -13.66 1.66
CA LEU A 19 6.74 -13.38 2.19
C LEU A 19 6.01 -12.41 1.26
N LEU A 20 4.83 -12.84 0.79
CA LEU A 20 3.84 -12.04 0.08
C LEU A 20 2.58 -11.96 0.94
N ILE A 21 2.10 -10.75 1.21
CA ILE A 21 0.83 -10.50 1.89
C ILE A 21 -0.12 -9.89 0.86
N LEU A 22 -1.34 -10.43 0.78
CA LEU A 22 -2.45 -9.93 -0.01
C LEU A 22 -3.54 -9.46 0.95
N GLU A 23 -3.86 -8.18 0.93
CA GLU A 23 -4.88 -7.58 1.79
C GLU A 23 -6.08 -7.17 0.93
N SER A 24 -7.20 -7.85 1.15
CA SER A 24 -8.50 -7.49 0.57
C SER A 24 -9.33 -6.74 1.59
N SER A 25 -10.39 -6.07 1.15
CA SER A 25 -11.39 -5.46 2.01
C SER A 25 -12.79 -5.87 1.54
N LEU A 26 -13.81 -5.38 2.24
CA LEU A 26 -15.20 -5.53 1.79
C LEU A 26 -15.50 -4.79 0.48
N THR A 27 -14.65 -3.87 0.04
CA THR A 27 -14.91 -3.05 -1.17
C THR A 27 -13.99 -3.38 -2.34
N ALA A 28 -12.88 -4.08 -2.11
CA ALA A 28 -11.92 -4.45 -3.13
C ALA A 28 -11.20 -5.76 -2.77
N THR A 29 -10.97 -6.63 -3.75
CA THR A 29 -10.49 -7.99 -3.51
C THR A 29 -9.20 -8.32 -4.27
N CYS A 30 -8.29 -9.02 -3.60
CA CYS A 30 -7.08 -9.62 -4.16
C CYS A 30 -7.31 -11.04 -4.70
N LEU A 31 -8.53 -11.59 -4.65
CA LEU A 31 -8.79 -12.94 -5.18
C LEU A 31 -8.39 -13.09 -6.66
N PRO A 32 -8.58 -12.10 -7.56
CA PRO A 32 -8.05 -12.18 -8.92
C PRO A 32 -6.52 -12.30 -8.99
N LEU A 33 -5.81 -11.61 -8.10
CA LEU A 33 -4.34 -11.70 -8.01
C LEU A 33 -3.94 -13.09 -7.52
N LEU A 34 -4.65 -13.62 -6.52
CA LEU A 34 -4.39 -14.96 -5.99
C LEU A 34 -4.67 -16.05 -7.03
N ARG A 35 -5.76 -15.93 -7.81
CA ARG A 35 -6.03 -16.79 -8.98
C ARG A 35 -4.89 -16.75 -9.99
N CYS A 36 -4.33 -15.57 -10.27
CA CYS A 36 -3.19 -15.43 -11.17
C CYS A 36 -1.95 -16.15 -10.63
N ILE A 37 -1.67 -16.05 -9.33
CA ILE A 37 -0.55 -16.75 -8.68
C ILE A 37 -0.73 -18.27 -8.74
N VAL A 38 -1.93 -18.76 -8.43
CA VAL A 38 -2.26 -20.20 -8.42
C VAL A 38 -2.28 -20.80 -9.83
N GLY A 39 -2.83 -20.08 -10.81
CA GLY A 39 -2.95 -20.53 -12.20
C GLY A 39 -1.63 -20.51 -12.99
N ARG A 40 -0.55 -20.00 -12.38
CA ARG A 40 0.76 -19.96 -13.02
C ARG A 40 1.39 -21.35 -13.06
N LYS A 41 1.81 -21.78 -14.25
CA LYS A 41 2.66 -22.97 -14.41
C LYS A 41 4.06 -22.74 -13.84
N GLN A 42 4.44 -23.51 -12.83
CA GLN A 42 5.82 -23.60 -12.37
C GLN A 42 6.44 -24.90 -12.91
N PRO A 43 7.44 -24.84 -13.80
CA PRO A 43 7.99 -26.04 -14.43
C PRO A 43 8.73 -26.97 -13.46
N GLU A 44 9.28 -26.43 -12.36
CA GLU A 44 10.08 -27.19 -11.38
C GLU A 44 9.57 -27.05 -9.94
N GLY A 45 8.48 -26.31 -9.71
CA GLY A 45 7.99 -25.98 -8.37
C GLY A 45 6.58 -26.47 -8.10
N THR A 46 6.24 -26.58 -6.82
CA THR A 46 4.91 -27.00 -6.36
C THR A 46 4.21 -25.83 -5.66
N ILE A 47 2.92 -25.65 -5.95
CA ILE A 47 2.05 -24.71 -5.23
C ILE A 47 1.17 -25.52 -4.28
N LEU A 48 1.21 -25.19 -3.00
CA LEU A 48 0.32 -25.73 -1.98
C LEU A 48 -0.72 -24.67 -1.63
N LEU A 49 -1.97 -24.93 -1.95
CA LEU A 49 -3.10 -24.05 -1.66
C LEU A 49 -3.88 -24.60 -0.45
N VAL A 50 -3.90 -23.84 0.63
CA VAL A 50 -4.70 -24.10 1.83
C VAL A 50 -5.95 -23.23 1.76
N CYS A 51 -7.10 -23.88 1.65
CA CYS A 51 -8.42 -23.25 1.56
C CYS A 51 -9.15 -23.38 2.89
N GLY A 52 -9.21 -22.29 3.66
CA GLY A 52 -9.99 -22.19 4.90
C GLY A 52 -11.27 -21.39 4.75
N LEU A 53 -11.28 -20.37 3.88
CA LEU A 53 -12.44 -19.48 3.72
C LEU A 53 -13.13 -19.66 2.37
N TYR A 54 -12.36 -19.81 1.29
CA TYR A 54 -12.89 -19.91 -0.06
C TYR A 54 -12.77 -21.33 -0.59
N PRO A 55 -13.80 -21.86 -1.28
CA PRO A 55 -13.72 -23.18 -1.87
C PRO A 55 -12.60 -23.23 -2.93
N PRO A 56 -11.95 -24.39 -3.14
CA PRO A 56 -10.90 -24.53 -4.16
C PRO A 56 -11.30 -24.07 -5.56
N SER A 57 -12.58 -24.24 -5.93
CA SER A 57 -13.14 -23.80 -7.20
C SER A 57 -13.09 -22.28 -7.41
N ALA A 58 -12.91 -21.51 -6.32
CA ALA A 58 -12.70 -20.07 -6.40
C ALA A 58 -11.31 -19.71 -6.94
N PHE A 59 -10.33 -20.62 -6.92
CA PHE A 59 -8.94 -20.37 -7.35
C PHE A 59 -8.51 -21.21 -8.53
N VAL A 60 -9.01 -22.46 -8.59
CA VAL A 60 -8.58 -23.48 -9.54
C VAL A 60 -9.81 -23.98 -10.28
N GLY A 61 -9.76 -23.97 -11.61
CA GLY A 61 -10.78 -24.62 -12.44
C GLY A 61 -10.58 -26.13 -12.44
N GLU A 62 -9.71 -26.61 -13.32
CA GLU A 62 -9.16 -27.96 -13.25
C GLU A 62 -7.81 -27.91 -12.51
N VAL A 63 -7.58 -28.83 -11.56
CA VAL A 63 -6.34 -28.89 -10.79
C VAL A 63 -5.19 -29.20 -11.74
N GLY A 64 -4.46 -28.15 -12.13
CA GLY A 64 -3.32 -28.25 -13.03
C GLY A 64 -2.17 -29.03 -12.40
N GLU A 65 -1.33 -29.63 -13.25
CA GLU A 65 -0.08 -30.26 -12.82
C GLU A 65 0.76 -29.26 -12.02
N GLY A 66 1.07 -29.59 -10.76
CA GLY A 66 1.90 -28.78 -9.86
C GLY A 66 1.14 -27.99 -8.79
N VAL A 67 -0.19 -27.98 -8.78
CA VAL A 67 -1.00 -27.41 -7.68
C VAL A 67 -1.57 -28.55 -6.82
N ARG A 68 -1.36 -28.48 -5.51
CA ARG A 68 -2.01 -29.37 -4.53
C ARG A 68 -2.89 -28.51 -3.64
N VAL A 69 -4.07 -29.03 -3.30
CA VAL A 69 -5.05 -28.32 -2.50
C VAL A 69 -5.32 -29.06 -1.19
N LEU A 70 -5.33 -28.33 -0.09
CA LEU A 70 -5.85 -28.74 1.21
C LEU A 70 -7.14 -27.94 1.48
N ASP A 71 -8.29 -28.60 1.31
CA ASP A 71 -9.60 -27.99 1.52
C ASP A 71 -10.07 -28.21 2.97
N ARG A 72 -10.19 -27.11 3.71
CA ARG A 72 -10.69 -27.06 5.09
C ARG A 72 -11.95 -26.19 5.23
N THR A 73 -12.58 -25.81 4.13
CA THR A 73 -13.78 -24.94 4.16
C THR A 73 -14.96 -25.53 4.94
N GLY A 74 -15.02 -26.87 5.05
CA GLY A 74 -16.02 -27.58 5.87
C GLY A 74 -15.59 -27.89 7.31
N ARG A 75 -14.34 -27.61 7.70
CA ARG A 75 -13.77 -28.03 8.99
C ARG A 75 -13.82 -26.93 10.04
N VAL A 76 -15.02 -26.65 10.53
CA VAL A 76 -15.26 -25.56 11.49
C VAL A 76 -15.12 -26.07 12.93
N PRO A 77 -14.27 -25.45 13.78
CA PRO A 77 -14.12 -25.85 15.17
C PRO A 77 -15.45 -25.87 15.92
N GLY A 78 -15.75 -26.98 16.58
CA GLY A 78 -16.99 -27.16 17.35
C GLY A 78 -18.22 -27.59 16.54
N TYR A 79 -18.12 -27.65 15.22
CA TYR A 79 -19.20 -28.15 14.33
C TYR A 79 -18.80 -29.42 13.57
N ASP A 80 -17.51 -29.70 13.44
CA ASP A 80 -16.97 -30.92 12.85
C ASP A 80 -16.55 -31.91 13.95
N GLU A 81 -17.13 -33.11 13.96
CA GLU A 81 -16.80 -34.18 14.91
C GLU A 81 -15.39 -34.74 14.68
N GLU A 82 -14.87 -34.63 13.45
CA GLU A 82 -13.53 -35.07 13.07
C GLU A 82 -12.52 -33.92 13.00
N TYR A 83 -12.82 -32.79 13.66
CA TYR A 83 -11.97 -31.61 13.65
C TYR A 83 -10.53 -31.95 14.07
N ARG A 84 -9.58 -31.62 13.19
CA ARG A 84 -8.14 -31.68 13.44
C ARG A 84 -7.55 -30.28 13.47
N ASP A 85 -6.50 -30.15 14.26
CA ASP A 85 -5.76 -28.90 14.37
C ASP A 85 -5.22 -28.50 12.98
N PRO A 86 -5.54 -27.29 12.47
CA PRO A 86 -5.05 -26.83 11.18
C PRO A 86 -3.53 -26.92 11.05
N ARG A 87 -2.80 -26.70 12.14
CA ARG A 87 -1.34 -26.64 12.14
C ARG A 87 -0.74 -27.98 11.76
N GLU A 88 -1.27 -29.06 12.32
CA GLU A 88 -0.79 -30.42 12.07
C GLU A 88 -1.05 -30.79 10.61
N GLU A 89 -2.28 -30.59 10.13
CA GLU A 89 -2.64 -30.90 8.74
C GLU A 89 -1.82 -30.11 7.71
N ILE A 90 -1.63 -28.81 7.95
CA ILE A 90 -0.86 -27.96 7.04
C ILE A 90 0.61 -28.39 7.06
N VAL A 91 1.18 -28.76 8.21
CA VAL A 91 2.57 -29.25 8.30
C VAL A 91 2.72 -30.57 7.57
N GLU A 92 1.84 -31.54 7.81
CA GLU A 92 1.84 -32.83 7.08
C GLU A 92 1.72 -32.61 5.56
N PHE A 93 0.88 -31.67 5.15
CA PHE A 93 0.69 -31.31 3.75
C PHE A 93 1.95 -30.69 3.12
N VAL A 94 2.66 -29.85 3.87
CA VAL A 94 3.93 -29.21 3.45
C VAL A 94 5.08 -30.23 3.41
N GLU A 95 5.17 -31.11 4.40
CA GLU A 95 6.19 -32.15 4.47
C GLU A 95 6.01 -33.20 3.38
N GLY A 96 4.77 -33.53 3.03
CA GLY A 96 4.44 -34.42 1.92
C GLY A 96 4.71 -33.84 0.54
N ALA A 97 5.17 -32.58 0.41
CA ALA A 97 5.43 -31.92 -0.86
C ALA A 97 6.71 -32.40 -1.57
N PRO A 98 6.70 -32.55 -2.91
CA PRO A 98 7.87 -32.93 -3.69
C PRO A 98 9.11 -32.07 -3.39
N ALA A 99 10.30 -32.63 -3.61
CA ALA A 99 11.54 -31.85 -3.55
C ALA A 99 11.56 -30.78 -4.67
N GLY A 100 12.00 -29.57 -4.35
CA GLY A 100 12.02 -28.43 -5.28
C GLY A 100 11.52 -27.13 -4.64
N PRO A 101 11.42 -26.04 -5.43
CA PRO A 101 10.81 -24.79 -5.02
C PRO A 101 9.35 -24.99 -4.58
N LEU A 102 8.97 -24.32 -3.50
CA LEU A 102 7.66 -24.49 -2.88
C LEU A 102 7.01 -23.14 -2.63
N GLU A 103 5.78 -22.97 -3.10
CA GLU A 103 4.94 -21.82 -2.76
C GLU A 103 3.74 -22.28 -1.92
N ILE A 104 3.66 -21.79 -0.68
CA ILE A 104 2.53 -22.08 0.22
C ILE A 104 1.60 -20.87 0.18
N ILE A 105 0.32 -21.12 -0.05
CA ILE A 105 -0.73 -20.12 -0.13
C ILE A 105 -1.77 -20.43 0.94
N ILE A 106 -2.03 -19.49 1.84
CA ILE A 106 -3.14 -19.56 2.80
C ILE A 106 -4.16 -18.50 2.38
N ASP A 107 -5.35 -18.95 2.00
CA ASP A 107 -6.41 -18.10 1.45
C ASP A 107 -7.11 -17.20 2.47
N SER A 108 -6.98 -17.47 3.77
CA SER A 108 -7.47 -16.60 4.84
C SER A 108 -6.72 -16.90 6.14
N VAL A 109 -5.78 -16.01 6.49
CA VAL A 109 -5.07 -16.09 7.78
C VAL A 109 -5.98 -15.70 8.93
N ASP A 110 -6.97 -14.83 8.70
CA ASP A 110 -7.96 -14.46 9.71
C ASP A 110 -8.79 -15.67 10.15
N THR A 111 -9.20 -16.53 9.19
CA THR A 111 -9.91 -17.78 9.49
C THR A 111 -9.02 -18.75 10.27
N LEU A 112 -7.75 -18.91 9.86
CA LEU A 112 -6.78 -19.72 10.60
C LEU A 112 -6.59 -19.21 12.04
N CYS A 113 -6.55 -17.89 12.25
CA CYS A 113 -6.44 -17.32 13.58
C CYS A 113 -7.70 -17.51 14.42
N ALA A 114 -8.88 -17.44 13.80
CA ALA A 114 -10.15 -17.71 14.45
C ALA A 114 -10.21 -19.18 14.90
N ASP A 115 -9.79 -20.12 14.04
CA ASP A 115 -9.70 -21.55 14.37
C ASP A 115 -8.77 -21.81 15.57
N LEU A 116 -7.62 -21.13 15.60
CA LEU A 116 -6.63 -21.28 16.68
C LEU A 116 -6.98 -20.50 17.95
N ALA A 117 -7.98 -19.62 17.89
CA ALA A 117 -8.39 -18.71 18.96
C ALA A 117 -7.22 -17.91 19.58
N SER A 118 -6.10 -17.72 18.85
CA SER A 118 -4.88 -17.11 19.38
C SER A 118 -3.99 -16.50 18.31
N VAL A 119 -3.79 -15.19 18.42
CA VAL A 119 -2.89 -14.39 17.54
C VAL A 119 -1.44 -14.86 17.68
N SER A 120 -0.98 -15.14 18.90
CA SER A 120 0.41 -15.54 19.16
C SER A 120 0.70 -16.93 18.62
N GLN A 121 -0.22 -17.89 18.77
CA GLN A 121 -0.06 -19.22 18.19
C GLN A 121 -0.06 -19.15 16.66
N THR A 122 -0.95 -18.34 16.06
CA THR A 122 -0.98 -18.11 14.61
C THR A 122 0.33 -17.52 14.11
N TYR A 123 0.84 -16.49 14.77
CA TYR A 123 2.13 -15.88 14.42
C TYR A 123 3.29 -16.88 14.50
N THR A 124 3.40 -17.62 15.61
CA THR A 124 4.46 -18.63 15.79
C THR A 124 4.37 -19.71 14.72
N PHE A 125 3.16 -20.14 14.37
CA PHE A 125 2.94 -21.10 13.31
C PHE A 125 3.39 -20.58 11.94
N LEU A 126 2.97 -19.37 11.53
CA LEU A 126 3.40 -18.77 10.27
C LEU A 126 4.91 -18.53 10.21
N ALA A 127 5.53 -18.16 11.34
CA ALA A 127 6.98 -18.04 11.45
C ALA A 127 7.68 -19.39 11.25
N SER A 128 7.11 -20.48 11.75
CA SER A 128 7.63 -21.84 11.55
C SER A 128 7.51 -22.27 10.09
N LEU A 129 6.40 -21.96 9.40
CA LEU A 129 6.24 -22.22 7.96
C LEU A 129 7.27 -21.45 7.12
N LEU A 130 7.53 -20.19 7.44
CA LEU A 130 8.61 -19.42 6.79
C LEU A 130 9.99 -20.03 7.05
N ALA A 131 10.24 -20.54 8.25
CA ALA A 131 11.50 -21.22 8.56
C ALA A 131 11.66 -22.51 7.74
N LEU A 132 10.60 -23.30 7.58
CA LEU A 132 10.57 -24.47 6.71
C LEU A 132 10.81 -24.10 5.25
N LEU A 133 10.16 -23.05 4.73
CA LEU A 133 10.36 -22.61 3.35
C LEU A 133 11.78 -22.13 3.05
N LYS A 134 12.48 -21.56 4.04
CA LYS A 134 13.90 -21.17 3.89
C LYS A 134 14.83 -22.38 3.67
N THR A 135 14.40 -23.59 4.03
CA THR A 135 15.16 -24.82 3.74
C THR A 135 14.98 -25.34 2.31
N ARG A 136 13.97 -24.83 1.59
CA ARG A 136 13.66 -25.20 0.21
C ARG A 136 14.43 -24.30 -0.78
N PRO A 137 14.77 -24.80 -1.98
CA PRO A 137 15.46 -23.98 -2.98
C PRO A 137 14.58 -22.80 -3.45
N PRO A 138 15.18 -21.65 -3.80
CA PRO A 138 14.43 -20.53 -4.37
C PRO A 138 13.88 -20.89 -5.77
N PRO A 139 12.75 -20.30 -6.20
CA PRO A 139 11.98 -19.25 -5.52
C PRO A 139 10.85 -19.81 -4.64
N SER A 140 11.16 -20.15 -3.38
CA SER A 140 10.17 -20.58 -2.39
C SER A 140 9.56 -19.38 -1.67
N ARG A 141 8.24 -19.38 -1.45
CA ARG A 141 7.48 -18.21 -0.96
C ARG A 141 6.28 -18.61 -0.12
N LEU A 142 5.99 -17.84 0.93
CA LEU A 142 4.72 -17.88 1.65
C LEU A 142 3.84 -16.73 1.18
N THR A 143 2.64 -17.05 0.70
CA THR A 143 1.62 -16.08 0.30
C THR A 143 0.46 -16.15 1.30
N LEU A 144 0.19 -15.03 1.96
CA LEU A 144 -0.85 -14.91 2.98
C LEU A 144 -1.93 -13.98 2.49
N HIS A 145 -3.18 -14.43 2.48
CA HIS A 145 -4.33 -13.57 2.23
C HIS A 145 -5.02 -13.18 3.54
N LEU A 146 -5.30 -11.89 3.68
CA LEU A 146 -6.00 -11.30 4.82
C LEU A 146 -7.19 -10.45 4.35
N LEU A 147 -8.18 -10.35 5.23
CA LEU A 147 -9.32 -9.46 5.11
C LEU A 147 -9.14 -8.26 6.04
N SER A 148 -9.12 -7.07 5.45
CA SER A 148 -9.07 -5.80 6.15
C SER A 148 -10.47 -5.37 6.59
N PRO A 149 -10.63 -4.82 7.81
CA PRO A 149 -9.56 -4.56 8.78
C PRO A 149 -9.08 -5.83 9.50
N SER A 150 -7.75 -6.05 9.55
CA SER A 150 -7.12 -7.11 10.36
C SER A 150 -6.20 -6.50 11.44
N PRO A 151 -6.77 -5.81 12.45
CA PRO A 151 -5.99 -5.04 13.43
C PRO A 151 -5.17 -5.94 14.36
N SER A 152 -5.56 -7.20 14.53
CA SER A 152 -4.90 -8.14 15.43
C SER A 152 -3.68 -8.83 14.79
N LEU A 153 -3.71 -9.14 13.49
CA LEU A 153 -2.66 -9.93 12.85
C LEU A 153 -1.70 -9.10 12.02
N LEU A 154 -2.21 -8.18 11.19
CA LEU A 154 -1.39 -7.43 10.24
C LEU A 154 -0.21 -6.68 10.88
N PRO A 155 -0.35 -6.04 12.06
CA PRO A 155 0.77 -5.38 12.74
C PRO A 155 1.88 -6.34 13.19
N HIS A 156 1.59 -7.64 13.30
CA HIS A 156 2.59 -8.67 13.63
C HIS A 156 3.22 -9.31 12.39
N LEU A 157 2.53 -9.30 11.26
CA LEU A 157 3.04 -9.92 10.01
C LEU A 157 3.91 -8.98 9.17
N THR A 158 3.64 -7.68 9.24
CA THR A 158 4.38 -6.66 8.47
C THR A 158 5.79 -6.33 8.99
N PRO A 159 6.16 -6.42 10.29
CA PRO A 159 7.50 -6.08 10.76
C PRO A 159 8.62 -6.96 10.20
N THR A 160 9.86 -6.46 10.27
CA THR A 160 11.06 -7.17 9.80
C THR A 160 11.39 -8.43 10.62
N ARG A 161 10.80 -8.57 11.81
CA ARG A 161 10.99 -9.73 12.70
C ARG A 161 10.52 -11.02 12.06
N LEU A 162 9.36 -11.00 11.37
CA LEU A 162 8.82 -12.18 10.70
C LEU A 162 9.62 -12.48 9.43
N SER A 163 9.81 -11.47 8.59
CA SER A 163 10.61 -11.58 7.38
C SER A 163 11.34 -10.26 7.06
N PRO A 164 12.65 -10.29 6.77
CA PRO A 164 13.40 -9.10 6.40
C PRO A 164 12.92 -8.52 5.05
N SER A 165 12.51 -9.39 4.11
CA SER A 165 11.87 -9.00 2.85
C SER A 165 10.35 -9.19 2.93
N LEU A 166 9.62 -8.19 2.46
CA LEU A 166 8.15 -8.21 2.45
C LEU A 166 7.67 -7.65 1.11
N THR A 167 6.71 -8.32 0.50
CA THR A 167 5.84 -7.70 -0.50
C THR A 167 4.44 -7.68 0.06
N HIS A 168 3.83 -6.51 0.12
CA HIS A 168 2.47 -6.32 0.60
C HIS A 168 1.65 -5.69 -0.52
N LEU A 169 0.59 -6.38 -0.93
CA LEU A 169 -0.34 -5.94 -1.95
C LEU A 169 -1.69 -5.67 -1.28
N THR A 170 -2.14 -4.42 -1.33
CA THR A 170 -3.44 -4.02 -0.78
C THR A 170 -4.37 -3.61 -1.92
N ALA A 171 -5.55 -4.23 -2.00
CA ALA A 171 -6.55 -3.88 -2.99
C ALA A 171 -7.43 -2.72 -2.50
N HIS A 172 -7.57 -1.71 -3.36
CA HIS A 172 -8.37 -0.51 -3.14
C HIS A 172 -9.41 -0.36 -4.26
N PRO A 173 -10.61 0.15 -3.96
CA PRO A 173 -11.62 0.41 -4.98
C PRO A 173 -11.20 1.62 -5.85
N PRO A 174 -11.38 1.59 -7.18
CA PRO A 174 -10.96 2.69 -8.06
C PRO A 174 -11.58 4.05 -7.70
N VAL A 175 -12.79 4.06 -7.15
CA VAL A 175 -13.49 5.25 -6.66
C VAL A 175 -12.68 6.06 -5.64
N LEU A 176 -11.79 5.42 -4.87
CA LEU A 176 -10.87 6.14 -3.96
C LEU A 176 -10.02 7.16 -4.72
N LEU A 177 -9.47 6.77 -5.88
CA LEU A 177 -8.65 7.70 -6.67
C LEU A 177 -9.50 8.79 -7.33
N THR A 178 -10.72 8.48 -7.74
CA THR A 178 -11.68 9.48 -8.24
C THR A 178 -12.06 10.49 -7.15
N HIS A 179 -12.29 10.02 -5.92
CA HIS A 179 -12.59 10.87 -4.78
C HIS A 179 -11.40 11.77 -4.41
N LEU A 180 -10.18 11.23 -4.37
CA LEU A 180 -8.95 12.02 -4.16
C LEU A 180 -8.75 13.10 -5.23
N ALA A 181 -9.03 12.76 -6.50
CA ALA A 181 -8.91 13.70 -7.61
C ALA A 181 -9.94 14.84 -7.52
N THR A 182 -11.17 14.55 -7.09
CA THR A 182 -12.30 15.50 -7.13
C THR A 182 -12.47 16.27 -5.83
N ALA A 183 -12.47 15.61 -4.68
CA ALA A 183 -12.70 16.23 -3.37
C ALA A 183 -11.42 16.88 -2.80
N TYR A 184 -10.26 16.25 -3.03
CA TYR A 184 -8.98 16.72 -2.47
C TYR A 184 -8.05 17.35 -3.50
N LEU A 185 -8.49 17.48 -4.77
CA LEU A 185 -7.70 18.02 -5.89
C LEU A 185 -6.27 17.42 -5.95
N THR A 186 -6.16 16.14 -5.61
CA THR A 186 -4.91 15.38 -5.55
C THR A 186 -5.03 14.12 -6.41
N PRO A 187 -5.08 14.27 -7.75
CA PRO A 187 -5.16 13.13 -8.65
C PRO A 187 -3.91 12.24 -8.52
N PRO A 188 -4.01 10.94 -8.84
CA PRO A 188 -2.87 10.03 -8.77
C PRO A 188 -1.70 10.49 -9.67
N PRO A 189 -0.44 10.19 -9.29
CA PRO A 189 0.71 10.46 -10.14
C PRO A 189 0.55 9.83 -11.53
N PRO A 190 1.03 10.49 -12.61
CA PRO A 190 1.91 11.66 -12.62
C PRO A 190 1.19 13.02 -12.54
N LEU A 191 -0.13 13.06 -12.40
CA LEU A 191 -0.91 14.32 -12.43
C LEU A 191 -0.69 15.19 -11.19
N SER A 192 -0.23 14.59 -10.09
CA SER A 192 0.23 15.33 -8.92
C SER A 192 1.57 14.80 -8.41
N PRO A 193 2.35 15.61 -7.66
CA PRO A 193 3.60 15.16 -7.05
C PRO A 193 3.37 13.94 -6.13
N PRO A 194 4.14 12.85 -6.26
CA PRO A 194 3.95 11.63 -5.46
C PRO A 194 3.91 11.87 -3.95
N ALA A 195 4.78 12.74 -3.43
CA ALA A 195 4.81 13.05 -1.99
C ALA A 195 3.50 13.70 -1.51
N LYS A 196 2.92 14.62 -2.29
CA LYS A 196 1.64 15.26 -1.98
C LYS A 196 0.51 14.23 -2.02
N PHE A 197 0.47 13.42 -3.08
CA PHE A 197 -0.53 12.37 -3.24
C PHE A 197 -0.51 11.39 -2.07
N PHE A 198 0.64 10.80 -1.74
CA PHE A 198 0.72 9.78 -0.69
C PHE A 198 0.43 10.32 0.72
N ARG A 199 0.68 11.61 0.98
CA ARG A 199 0.28 12.27 2.24
C ARG A 199 -1.23 12.27 2.45
N VAL A 200 -2.01 12.36 1.37
CA VAL A 200 -3.48 12.37 1.42
C VAL A 200 -4.04 10.95 1.26
N PHE A 201 -3.50 10.17 0.32
CA PHE A 201 -3.92 8.80 0.05
C PHE A 201 -3.79 7.89 1.28
N THR A 202 -2.64 7.91 1.98
CA THR A 202 -2.38 6.96 3.09
C THR A 202 -3.40 7.04 4.23
N PRO A 203 -3.69 8.20 4.83
CA PRO A 203 -4.67 8.28 5.91
C PRO A 203 -6.07 7.92 5.43
N LEU A 204 -6.47 8.32 4.22
CA LEU A 204 -7.80 7.99 3.69
C LEU A 204 -7.95 6.51 3.37
N ALA A 205 -6.92 5.89 2.79
CA ALA A 205 -6.88 4.45 2.52
C ALA A 205 -7.01 3.62 3.82
N ALA A 206 -6.51 4.13 4.95
CA ALA A 206 -6.63 3.48 6.25
C ALA A 206 -8.02 3.64 6.90
N ARG A 207 -8.86 4.58 6.43
CA ARG A 207 -10.21 4.84 6.95
C ARG A 207 -11.26 3.96 6.27
N HIS A 208 -11.21 2.67 6.59
CA HIS A 208 -12.06 1.63 6.00
C HIS A 208 -13.56 1.96 6.01
N GLN A 209 -14.08 2.53 7.09
CA GLN A 209 -15.51 2.89 7.18
C GLN A 209 -15.92 3.98 6.19
N GLU A 210 -15.04 4.96 5.93
CA GLU A 210 -15.31 6.02 4.95
C GLU A 210 -15.30 5.45 3.53
N LEU A 211 -14.34 4.58 3.23
CA LEU A 211 -14.27 3.85 1.97
C LEU A 211 -15.49 2.96 1.74
N GLU A 212 -15.88 2.20 2.76
CA GLU A 212 -17.08 1.35 2.72
C GLU A 212 -18.33 2.19 2.46
N ARG A 213 -18.49 3.35 3.10
CA ARG A 213 -19.61 4.24 2.81
C ARG A 213 -19.55 4.80 1.39
N ALA A 214 -18.36 5.16 0.89
CA ALA A 214 -18.19 5.69 -0.47
C ALA A 214 -18.51 4.65 -1.55
N VAL A 215 -18.37 3.35 -1.27
CA VAL A 215 -18.66 2.26 -2.21
C VAL A 215 -20.04 1.66 -2.01
N LEU A 216 -20.39 1.33 -0.77
CA LEU A 216 -21.55 0.53 -0.37
C LEU A 216 -22.68 1.38 0.25
N GLY A 217 -22.47 2.66 0.50
CA GLY A 217 -23.49 3.56 1.05
C GLY A 217 -24.67 3.76 0.09
N SER A 218 -25.75 4.39 0.57
CA SER A 218 -26.94 4.70 -0.22
C SER A 218 -26.65 5.58 -1.44
N GLU A 219 -25.61 6.41 -1.36
CA GLU A 219 -25.08 7.23 -2.46
C GLU A 219 -23.71 6.73 -2.95
N GLY A 220 -23.34 5.50 -2.59
CA GLY A 220 -22.06 4.91 -2.94
C GLY A 220 -21.94 4.68 -4.44
N ALA A 221 -20.70 4.69 -4.95
CA ALA A 221 -20.43 4.44 -6.36
C ALA A 221 -20.77 3.01 -6.81
N GLY A 222 -21.10 2.12 -5.87
CA GLY A 222 -21.36 0.71 -6.13
C GLY A 222 -20.06 -0.08 -6.29
N TRP A 223 -20.21 -1.40 -6.40
CA TRP A 223 -19.10 -2.28 -6.72
C TRP A 223 -18.61 -1.99 -8.14
N ALA A 224 -17.28 -2.02 -8.34
CA ALA A 224 -16.71 -1.80 -9.67
C ALA A 224 -17.29 -2.81 -10.67
N GLU A 225 -18.13 -2.33 -11.61
CA GLU A 225 -18.83 -3.16 -12.60
C GLU A 225 -17.89 -4.00 -13.48
N HIS A 226 -16.61 -3.62 -13.56
CA HIS A 226 -15.64 -4.19 -14.49
C HIS A 226 -14.61 -5.13 -13.84
N GLY A 227 -14.75 -5.46 -12.55
CA GLY A 227 -13.76 -6.28 -11.83
C GLY A 227 -12.38 -5.62 -11.75
N GLU A 228 -12.36 -4.29 -11.85
CA GLU A 228 -11.16 -3.47 -11.74
C GLU A 228 -10.82 -3.20 -10.27
N ALA A 229 -9.53 -3.15 -9.96
CA ALA A 229 -9.04 -2.75 -8.65
C ALA A 229 -7.76 -1.93 -8.78
N VAL A 230 -7.55 -1.02 -7.83
CA VAL A 230 -6.27 -0.34 -7.66
C VAL A 230 -5.46 -1.16 -6.66
N VAL A 231 -4.24 -1.54 -7.03
CA VAL A 231 -3.35 -2.34 -6.18
C VAL A 231 -2.24 -1.45 -5.67
N GLU A 232 -2.23 -1.25 -4.36
CA GLU A 232 -1.08 -0.68 -3.68
C GLU A 232 0.00 -1.75 -3.51
N VAL A 233 1.18 -1.47 -4.05
CA VAL A 233 2.34 -2.36 -3.99
C VAL A 233 3.37 -1.76 -3.04
N LEU A 234 3.64 -2.45 -1.93
CA LEU A 234 4.70 -2.11 -0.99
C LEU A 234 5.75 -3.22 -0.99
N VAL A 235 7.00 -2.87 -1.32
CA VAL A 235 8.13 -3.81 -1.35
C VAL A 235 9.21 -3.35 -0.39
N ARG A 236 9.58 -4.22 0.55
CA ARG A 236 10.73 -4.06 1.46
C ARG A 236 11.82 -5.06 1.11
N GLY A 237 13.06 -4.58 1.06
CA GLY A 237 14.25 -5.44 0.90
C GLY A 237 14.56 -5.81 -0.56
N GLY A 238 14.09 -5.00 -1.52
CA GLY A 238 14.44 -5.12 -2.93
C GLY A 238 15.87 -4.68 -3.27
N ALA A 239 16.17 -4.54 -4.57
CA ALA A 239 17.51 -4.19 -5.08
C ALA A 239 18.07 -2.88 -4.50
N ARG A 240 17.20 -1.95 -4.11
CA ARG A 240 17.55 -0.74 -3.35
C ARG A 240 17.21 -1.02 -1.89
N ARG A 241 18.18 -0.90 -0.98
CA ARG A 241 17.97 -1.03 0.48
C ARG A 241 16.99 0.06 0.94
N GLY A 242 15.69 -0.25 0.93
CA GLY A 242 14.62 0.69 1.24
C GLY A 242 13.24 0.06 1.10
N VAL A 243 12.21 0.89 1.30
CA VAL A 243 10.81 0.55 1.07
C VAL A 243 10.38 1.27 -0.21
N GLU A 244 9.93 0.51 -1.20
CA GLU A 244 9.35 1.03 -2.43
C GLU A 244 7.82 0.91 -2.36
N ARG A 245 7.13 1.96 -2.81
CA ARG A 245 5.67 2.02 -2.82
C ARG A 245 5.18 2.50 -4.18
N ALA A 246 4.21 1.81 -4.76
CA ALA A 246 3.59 2.15 -6.03
C ALA A 246 2.08 1.87 -6.02
N LEU A 247 1.36 2.52 -6.93
CA LEU A 247 -0.04 2.19 -7.24
C LEU A 247 -0.12 1.69 -8.67
N GLU A 248 -0.74 0.53 -8.86
CA GLU A 248 -0.91 -0.12 -10.16
C GLU A 248 -2.37 -0.53 -10.36
N GLY A 249 -2.77 -0.69 -11.62
CA GLY A 249 -4.11 -1.11 -11.97
C GLY A 249 -4.22 -2.63 -12.09
N TRP A 250 -5.39 -3.14 -11.78
CA TRP A 250 -5.80 -4.50 -12.10
C TRP A 250 -7.09 -4.49 -12.91
N THR A 251 -7.13 -5.28 -13.96
CA THR A 251 -8.31 -5.53 -14.80
C THR A 251 -8.53 -7.04 -14.93
N PRO A 252 -9.67 -7.50 -15.47
CA PRO A 252 -9.86 -8.91 -15.81
C PRO A 252 -8.81 -9.46 -16.78
N ALA A 253 -8.17 -8.60 -17.59
CA ALA A 253 -7.08 -8.97 -18.48
C ALA A 253 -5.72 -9.11 -17.76
N GLY A 254 -5.62 -8.65 -16.51
CA GLY A 254 -4.43 -8.72 -15.68
C GLY A 254 -3.91 -7.35 -15.20
N PRO A 255 -2.63 -7.29 -14.76
CA PRO A 255 -2.03 -6.07 -14.25
C PRO A 255 -1.81 -5.04 -15.37
N CYS A 256 -2.13 -3.77 -15.10
CA CYS A 256 -2.06 -2.67 -16.07
C CYS A 256 -1.63 -1.36 -15.40
N ALA A 257 -1.39 -0.32 -16.20
CA ALA A 257 -1.20 1.03 -15.66
C ALA A 257 -2.55 1.63 -15.22
N LEU A 258 -2.55 2.53 -14.22
CA LEU A 258 -3.77 3.20 -13.73
C LEU A 258 -4.55 3.93 -14.84
N ARG A 259 -3.83 4.53 -15.80
CA ARG A 259 -4.40 5.24 -16.96
C ARG A 259 -5.13 4.34 -17.96
N GLU A 260 -4.91 3.03 -17.89
CA GLU A 260 -5.51 2.03 -18.79
C GLU A 260 -6.84 1.51 -18.24
N MET A 261 -7.16 1.82 -16.98
CA MET A 261 -8.40 1.41 -16.33
C MET A 261 -9.59 2.24 -16.82
N GLU A 262 -10.70 1.57 -17.14
CA GLU A 262 -11.91 2.22 -17.63
C GLU A 262 -12.49 3.16 -16.56
N SER A 263 -12.55 2.68 -15.31
CA SER A 263 -13.09 3.42 -14.17
C SER A 263 -12.32 4.71 -13.85
N LEU A 264 -11.06 4.84 -14.29
CA LEU A 264 -10.21 6.00 -14.02
C LEU A 264 -10.03 6.92 -15.23
N LYS A 265 -10.65 6.63 -16.38
CA LYS A 265 -10.53 7.48 -17.58
C LYS A 265 -10.87 8.93 -17.30
N GLY A 266 -11.93 9.20 -16.54
CA GLY A 266 -12.34 10.57 -16.19
C GLY A 266 -11.26 11.33 -15.40
N VAL A 267 -10.53 10.65 -14.52
CA VAL A 267 -9.45 11.23 -13.72
C VAL A 267 -8.25 11.60 -14.60
N PHE A 268 -7.91 10.75 -15.57
CA PHE A 268 -6.76 10.97 -16.45
C PHE A 268 -7.09 11.74 -17.75
N ALA A 269 -8.37 11.93 -18.08
CA ALA A 269 -8.82 12.73 -19.22
C ALA A 269 -8.83 14.23 -18.92
N GLY A 270 -8.81 14.63 -17.65
CA GLY A 270 -8.62 16.02 -17.24
C GLY A 270 -7.29 16.56 -17.76
N LYS A 271 -7.31 17.74 -18.40
CA LYS A 271 -6.18 18.41 -19.09
C LYS A 271 -4.84 17.98 -18.51
N ALA A 272 -4.02 17.35 -19.35
CA ALA A 272 -2.58 17.28 -19.13
C ALA A 272 -2.09 18.71 -18.83
N VAL A 273 -1.86 19.01 -17.56
CA VAL A 273 -0.99 20.11 -17.19
C VAL A 273 0.38 19.65 -17.67
N SER A 274 0.74 20.10 -18.86
CA SER A 274 2.09 19.99 -19.38
C SER A 274 3.06 20.45 -18.29
N PRO A 275 4.21 19.76 -18.08
CA PRO A 275 5.30 20.26 -17.23
C PRO A 275 5.99 21.52 -17.78
N GLN A 276 5.31 22.29 -18.65
CA GLN A 276 5.71 23.57 -19.18
C GLN A 276 4.61 24.59 -18.84
N GLU A 277 4.62 25.06 -17.61
CA GLU A 277 4.34 26.48 -17.38
C GLU A 277 5.70 27.12 -17.14
N ASP A 278 6.34 27.49 -18.24
CA ASP A 278 7.26 28.61 -18.25
C ASP A 278 6.51 29.82 -17.69
N THR A 279 6.93 30.27 -16.51
CA THR A 279 7.06 31.69 -16.16
C THR A 279 6.03 32.65 -16.78
N SER A 280 4.74 32.41 -16.59
CA SER A 280 3.76 33.49 -16.69
C SER A 280 3.48 33.95 -15.27
N ASP A 281 3.98 35.14 -14.97
CA ASP A 281 3.76 35.81 -13.69
C ASP A 281 2.25 35.78 -13.39
N PRO A 282 1.80 35.21 -12.24
CA PRO A 282 0.38 35.10 -11.90
C PRO A 282 -0.32 36.45 -11.77
N THR A 283 0.43 37.55 -11.85
CA THR A 283 -0.07 38.93 -11.85
C THR A 283 -0.39 39.48 -13.25
N HIS A 284 -0.17 38.71 -14.31
CA HIS A 284 -0.44 39.16 -15.68
C HIS A 284 -1.96 39.20 -15.96
N GLY A 285 -2.60 40.34 -15.66
CA GLY A 285 -4.04 40.56 -15.85
C GLY A 285 -4.74 41.32 -14.73
N VAL A 286 -4.07 41.61 -13.61
CA VAL A 286 -4.58 42.52 -12.58
C VAL A 286 -4.33 43.98 -12.97
N SER A 287 -5.29 44.85 -12.67
CA SER A 287 -5.24 46.30 -12.99
C SER A 287 -4.23 47.09 -12.15
N PHE A 288 -3.53 46.42 -11.23
CA PHE A 288 -2.49 47.00 -10.39
C PHE A 288 -1.30 46.02 -10.34
N ASN A 289 -0.10 46.57 -10.42
CA ASN A 289 1.13 45.80 -10.48
C ASN A 289 1.58 45.47 -9.04
N LEU A 290 1.67 44.19 -8.70
CA LEU A 290 2.13 43.72 -7.38
C LEU A 290 3.67 43.65 -7.30
N GLY A 291 4.36 43.69 -8.44
CA GLY A 291 5.82 43.80 -8.52
C GLY A 291 6.29 45.25 -8.41
N LEU A 292 7.43 45.47 -7.74
CA LEU A 292 8.09 46.77 -7.73
C LEU A 292 8.84 46.96 -9.05
N THR A 293 8.71 48.14 -9.66
CA THR A 293 9.54 48.50 -10.82
C THR A 293 11.01 48.65 -10.38
N PRO A 294 11.97 48.52 -11.32
CA PRO A 294 13.39 48.73 -11.00
C PRO A 294 13.67 50.10 -10.35
N GLU A 295 12.92 51.12 -10.75
CA GLU A 295 12.99 52.47 -10.20
C GLU A 295 12.49 52.53 -8.75
N GLN A 296 11.40 51.80 -8.43
CA GLN A 296 10.86 51.69 -7.08
C GLN A 296 11.76 50.87 -6.15
N HIS A 297 12.43 49.84 -6.69
CA HIS A 297 13.47 49.11 -5.95
C HIS A 297 14.64 50.02 -5.59
N GLN A 298 15.10 50.85 -6.53
CA GLN A 298 16.18 51.82 -6.29
C GLN A 298 15.75 52.91 -5.31
N SER A 299 14.49 53.39 -5.37
CA SER A 299 14.01 54.39 -4.42
C SER A 299 13.91 53.81 -3.01
N ARG A 300 13.42 52.57 -2.85
CA ARG A 300 13.35 51.89 -1.55
C ARG A 300 14.73 51.66 -0.93
N ALA A 301 15.72 51.29 -1.74
CA ALA A 301 17.09 51.09 -1.29
C ALA A 301 17.79 52.39 -0.85
N ARG A 302 17.32 53.56 -1.31
CA ARG A 302 17.86 54.88 -0.92
C ARG A 302 17.22 55.45 0.34
N VAL A 303 16.16 54.85 0.86
CA VAL A 303 15.52 55.30 2.11
C VAL A 303 16.45 54.91 3.27
N PRO A 304 17.03 55.88 3.99
CA PRO A 304 17.92 55.58 5.12
C PRO A 304 17.11 54.87 6.21
N LEU A 305 17.54 53.66 6.57
CA LEU A 305 16.91 52.90 7.65
C LEU A 305 17.42 53.45 8.99
N PRO A 306 16.52 53.91 9.89
CA PRO A 306 16.91 54.62 11.12
C PRO A 306 17.83 53.86 12.09
N TYR A 307 18.02 52.55 11.90
CA TYR A 307 18.78 51.67 12.80
C TYR A 307 19.75 50.71 12.06
N ALA A 308 20.06 50.97 10.79
CA ALA A 308 21.10 50.19 10.11
C ALA A 308 22.47 50.67 10.61
N HIS A 309 23.12 49.87 11.47
CA HIS A 309 24.48 50.14 11.94
C HIS A 309 25.46 50.03 10.76
N GLU A 310 25.80 51.16 10.13
CA GLU A 310 26.92 51.28 9.19
C GLU A 310 28.25 51.25 9.96
N GLY A 311 28.62 50.08 10.47
CA GLY A 311 29.88 49.84 11.18
C GLY A 311 30.61 48.67 10.55
N ASN A 312 31.84 48.91 10.09
CA ASN A 312 32.75 47.90 9.58
C ASN A 312 32.88 46.74 10.61
N PRO A 313 32.60 45.48 10.25
CA PRO A 313 32.62 44.41 11.24
C PRO A 313 34.05 44.17 11.75
N PRO A 314 34.31 44.15 13.07
CA PRO A 314 35.59 43.68 13.58
C PRO A 314 35.78 42.20 13.23
N PRO A 315 37.04 41.72 13.07
CA PRO A 315 37.31 40.36 12.59
C PRO A 315 36.72 39.32 13.54
N LEU A 316 35.69 38.62 13.07
CA LEU A 316 35.02 37.53 13.77
C LEU A 316 36.00 36.38 14.00
N THR A 317 36.44 36.22 15.24
CA THR A 317 36.97 34.94 15.72
C THR A 317 35.80 34.17 16.35
N ALA A 318 35.49 33.02 15.74
CA ALA A 318 34.44 32.03 16.05
C ALA A 318 33.04 32.26 15.43
N PRO A 319 32.43 31.21 14.83
CA PRO A 319 31.05 31.25 14.37
C PRO A 319 30.10 31.25 15.58
N GLY A 320 29.35 32.32 15.77
CA GLY A 320 28.30 32.41 16.78
C GLY A 320 27.14 31.51 16.41
N ALA A 321 27.10 30.30 16.95
CA ALA A 321 25.90 29.48 16.95
C ALA A 321 24.95 30.01 18.02
N ILE A 322 23.77 30.47 17.60
CA ILE A 322 22.69 30.82 18.53
C ILE A 322 22.00 29.51 18.91
N TYR A 323 22.18 29.09 20.16
CA TYR A 323 21.45 27.96 20.74
C TYR A 323 20.22 28.50 21.45
N TYR A 324 19.05 28.07 20.99
CA TYR A 324 17.77 28.32 21.64
C TYR A 324 17.51 27.20 22.64
N ASP A 325 17.30 27.54 23.89
CA ASP A 325 16.90 26.61 24.95
C ASP A 325 15.48 27.01 25.36
N PRO A 326 14.45 26.23 24.97
CA PRO A 326 13.06 26.59 25.25
C PRO A 326 12.84 26.58 26.76
N ASP A 327 12.49 27.74 27.32
CA ASP A 327 12.18 27.86 28.74
C ASP A 327 10.68 27.68 28.98
N SER A 328 10.30 27.56 30.25
CA SER A 328 8.91 27.36 30.67
C SER A 328 8.01 28.59 30.46
N ALA A 329 8.48 29.64 29.78
CA ALA A 329 7.69 30.79 29.36
C ALA A 329 7.45 30.82 27.83
N ASP A 330 7.99 29.84 27.09
CA ASP A 330 7.50 29.48 25.76
C ASP A 330 6.17 28.73 25.90
N ASP A 331 5.14 29.49 26.30
CA ASP A 331 3.77 29.03 26.22
C ASP A 331 3.47 28.76 24.73
N ILE A 332 3.25 27.48 24.40
CA ILE A 332 2.48 27.11 23.22
C ILE A 332 1.15 27.85 23.37
N ASP A 333 0.85 28.79 22.47
CA ASP A 333 -0.48 29.38 22.35
C ASP A 333 -1.47 28.26 22.00
N ASP A 334 -1.94 27.55 23.03
CA ASP A 334 -2.97 26.50 22.99
C ASP A 334 -4.38 27.10 22.78
N ASP A 335 -4.51 28.43 22.69
CA ASP A 335 -5.72 29.12 22.24
C ASP A 335 -5.64 29.36 20.72
N ASP A 336 -5.80 28.30 19.93
CA ASP A 336 -6.14 28.45 18.51
C ASP A 336 -7.58 28.98 18.47
N PRO A 337 -7.83 30.24 18.11
CA PRO A 337 -9.16 30.88 18.20
C PRO A 337 -10.17 30.31 17.19
N ASP A 338 -9.78 29.25 16.50
CA ASP A 338 -10.47 28.51 15.45
C ASP A 338 -11.30 27.34 16.01
N GLU A 339 -10.98 26.85 17.23
CA GLU A 339 -11.57 25.62 17.79
C GLU A 339 -13.07 25.74 18.15
N ASP A 340 -13.63 26.94 18.18
CA ASP A 340 -15.05 27.20 18.47
C ASP A 340 -15.90 27.50 17.23
N LEU A 341 -15.32 27.48 16.02
CA LEU A 341 -16.03 27.84 14.78
C LEU A 341 -16.79 26.65 14.18
N ASP A 342 -17.86 26.23 14.86
CA ASP A 342 -18.93 25.45 14.24
C ASP A 342 -19.78 26.36 13.33
N ILE A 343 -19.44 26.41 12.04
CA ILE A 343 -20.27 27.05 10.97
C ILE A 343 -20.68 26.03 9.91
#